data_AF-A0A372L6D7-F1
#
_entry.id   AF-A0A372L6D7-F1
#
_cell.length_a   1.000
_cell.length_b   1.000
_cell.length_c   1.000
_cell.angle_alpha   90.00
_cell.angle_beta   90.00
_cell.angle_gamma   90.00
#
_symmetry.space_group_name_H-M   'P 1'
#
loop_
_entity.id
_entity.type
_entity.pdbx_description
1 polymer ?
#
loop_
_entity_poly.entity_id
_entity_poly.type
_entity_poly.pdbx_seq_one_letter_code
_entity_poly.pdbx_strand_id
1 'polypeptide(L)'
;MSTFNPENLTVTVIPPATPTMPADGRKYTLTHSDTTGELFLSIGKQYDFGKIDEKIRDEVLAEWGPYMGVYVLSAQVYISGGEFDQNISKVRYLIFKKEIDFALEAIMYGDREFFRNFPWLLDSPITVQFNSVYPEYQKLLLYGTPRQYLNGKNSNHTSTIEV
;
A
#
# COMPACT_ATOMS: atom_id res chain seq x y z
N MET A 1 -15.89 10.47 3.04
CA MET A 1 -14.96 9.51 2.42
C MET A 1 -14.70 10.03 1.02
N SER A 2 -13.44 10.19 0.66
CA SER A 2 -13.08 10.58 -0.71
C SER A 2 -13.34 9.38 -1.60
N THR A 3 -14.21 9.52 -2.60
CA THR A 3 -14.42 8.46 -3.59
C THR A 3 -13.17 8.38 -4.47
N PHE A 4 -12.63 7.19 -4.68
CA PHE A 4 -11.50 6.99 -5.59
C PHE A 4 -11.87 7.47 -7.00
N ASN A 5 -11.13 8.47 -7.49
CA ASN A 5 -11.24 8.94 -8.86
C ASN A 5 -9.99 8.51 -9.63
N PRO A 6 -10.12 7.57 -10.60
CA PRO A 6 -9.03 7.17 -11.47
C PRO A 6 -8.28 8.30 -12.16
N GLU A 7 -8.94 9.43 -12.45
CA GLU A 7 -8.32 10.57 -13.14
C GLU A 7 -7.26 11.26 -12.30
N ASN A 8 -7.30 11.11 -10.97
CA ASN A 8 -6.32 11.68 -10.07
C ASN A 8 -5.08 10.80 -9.91
N LEU A 9 -5.05 9.60 -10.50
CA LEU A 9 -3.95 8.65 -10.36
C LEU A 9 -2.99 8.72 -11.55
N THR A 10 -1.75 9.11 -11.28
CA THR A 10 -0.65 9.02 -12.24
C THR A 10 0.22 7.81 -11.93
N VAL A 11 0.40 6.93 -12.92
CA VAL A 11 1.23 5.71 -12.78
C VAL A 11 2.53 5.86 -13.56
N THR A 12 3.65 5.60 -12.90
CA THR A 12 4.99 5.56 -13.51
C THR A 12 5.62 4.19 -13.31
N VAL A 13 6.03 3.54 -14.40
CA VAL A 13 6.76 2.26 -14.34
C VAL A 13 8.25 2.53 -14.52
N ILE A 14 9.05 2.16 -13.53
CA ILE A 14 10.49 2.42 -13.46
C ILE A 14 11.25 1.18 -13.97
N PRO A 15 12.05 1.30 -15.05
CA PRO A 15 12.88 0.21 -15.55
C PRO A 15 13.80 -0.38 -14.46
N PRO A 16 14.05 -1.70 -14.46
CA PRO A 16 13.71 -2.67 -15.50
C PRO A 16 12.31 -3.28 -15.37
N ALA A 17 11.43 -2.72 -14.52
CA ALA A 17 10.03 -3.15 -14.52
C ALA A 17 9.33 -2.75 -15.82
N THR A 18 8.31 -3.52 -16.17
CA THR A 18 7.39 -3.24 -17.27
C THR A 18 5.95 -3.25 -16.70
N PRO A 19 4.94 -2.87 -17.51
CA PRO A 19 3.54 -2.94 -17.07
C PRO A 19 3.08 -4.34 -16.63
N THR A 20 3.80 -5.41 -17.00
CA THR A 20 3.42 -6.79 -16.70
C THR A 20 4.49 -7.60 -16.01
N MET A 21 5.72 -7.09 -15.82
CA MET A 21 6.83 -7.83 -15.21
C MET A 21 7.68 -6.90 -14.32
N PRO A 22 8.43 -7.44 -13.36
CA PRO A 22 8.36 -8.82 -12.83
C PRO A 22 7.14 -8.99 -11.92
N ALA A 23 6.83 -10.22 -11.52
CA ALA A 23 6.01 -10.47 -10.33
C ALA A 23 6.86 -10.46 -9.05
N ASP A 24 8.03 -11.11 -9.08
CA ASP A 24 8.96 -11.18 -7.94
C ASP A 24 9.70 -9.89 -7.68
N GLY A 25 9.63 -9.45 -6.42
CA GLY A 25 10.19 -8.18 -5.96
C GLY A 25 9.59 -6.97 -6.66
N ARG A 26 8.36 -7.08 -7.21
CA ARG A 26 7.64 -5.93 -7.75
C ARG A 26 7.23 -5.04 -6.59
N LYS A 27 7.70 -3.78 -6.63
CA LYS A 27 7.54 -2.79 -5.58
C LYS A 27 6.67 -1.64 -6.05
N TYR A 28 5.96 -1.08 -5.09
CA TYR A 28 5.06 0.06 -5.24
C TYR A 28 5.49 1.13 -4.24
N THR A 29 5.56 2.37 -4.73
CA THR A 29 5.66 3.57 -3.90
C THR A 29 4.49 4.46 -4.29
N LEU A 30 3.50 4.56 -3.40
CA LEU A 30 2.36 5.44 -3.57
C LEU A 30 2.54 6.67 -2.69
N THR A 31 2.49 7.85 -3.28
CA THR A 31 2.48 9.14 -2.59
C THR A 31 1.31 9.98 -3.06
N HIS A 32 1.05 11.09 -2.37
CA HIS A 32 -0.07 11.96 -2.70
C HIS A 32 0.24 13.43 -2.45
N SER A 33 -0.59 14.29 -3.03
CA SER A 33 -0.58 15.73 -2.78
C SER A 33 -1.80 16.11 -1.95
N ASP A 34 -1.60 16.55 -0.71
CA ASP A 34 -2.67 17.06 0.16
C ASP A 34 -3.41 18.26 -0.45
N THR A 35 -2.72 19.02 -1.32
CA THR A 35 -3.26 20.26 -1.91
C THR A 35 -4.15 19.98 -3.13
N THR A 36 -3.74 19.04 -3.99
CA THR A 36 -4.46 18.74 -5.24
C THR A 36 -5.32 17.48 -5.15
N GLY A 37 -5.07 16.61 -4.17
CA GLY A 37 -5.70 15.29 -4.07
C GLY A 37 -5.22 14.29 -5.12
N GLU A 38 -4.13 14.60 -5.82
CA GLU A 38 -3.51 13.72 -6.81
C GLU A 38 -2.71 12.60 -6.13
N LEU A 39 -2.71 11.44 -6.79
CA LEU A 39 -2.00 10.24 -6.38
C LEU A 39 -0.91 9.92 -7.39
N PHE A 40 0.27 9.56 -6.90
CA PHE A 40 1.41 9.20 -7.71
C PHE A 40 1.87 7.79 -7.33
N LEU A 41 1.72 6.85 -8.26
CA LEU A 41 2.14 5.47 -8.09
C LEU A 41 3.38 5.18 -8.92
N SER A 42 4.50 4.95 -8.25
CA SER A 42 5.73 4.44 -8.86
C SER A 42 5.77 2.92 -8.72
N ILE A 43 6.02 2.20 -9.82
CA ILE A 43 6.11 0.74 -9.87
C ILE A 43 7.48 0.32 -10.37
N GLY A 44 8.22 -0.51 -9.62
CA GLY A 44 9.60 -0.85 -9.95
C GLY A 44 10.13 -2.11 -9.28
N LYS A 45 11.43 -2.36 -9.39
CA LYS A 45 12.16 -3.38 -8.58
C LYS A 45 12.75 -2.82 -7.27
N GLN A 46 12.72 -1.50 -7.14
CA GLN A 46 13.15 -0.74 -5.98
C GLN A 46 12.05 0.27 -5.66
N TYR A 47 11.97 0.69 -4.40
CA TYR A 47 11.12 1.81 -4.02
C TYR A 47 11.65 3.10 -4.65
N ASP A 48 10.74 3.98 -5.01
CA ASP A 48 11.08 5.30 -5.55
C ASP A 48 11.41 6.26 -4.41
N PHE A 49 12.62 6.12 -3.86
CA PHE A 49 13.09 6.95 -2.75
C PHE A 49 13.11 8.45 -3.10
N GLY A 50 13.18 8.81 -4.39
CA GLY A 50 13.11 10.21 -4.83
C GLY A 50 11.73 10.84 -4.67
N LYS A 51 10.68 10.04 -4.45
CA LYS A 51 9.31 10.50 -4.20
C LYS A 51 8.92 10.50 -2.72
N ILE A 52 9.76 9.93 -1.85
CA ILE A 52 9.49 9.85 -0.41
C ILE A 52 9.90 11.16 0.25
N ASP A 53 8.97 11.78 0.98
CA ASP A 53 9.31 12.91 1.87
C ASP A 53 9.81 12.36 3.20
N GLU A 54 11.12 12.44 3.44
CA GLU A 54 11.75 11.90 4.65
C GLU A 54 11.24 12.53 5.97
N LYS A 55 10.63 13.71 5.91
CA LYS A 55 10.07 14.40 7.08
C LYS A 55 8.62 14.05 7.33
N ILE A 56 7.81 13.97 6.27
CA ILE A 56 6.37 13.73 6.38
C ILE A 56 6.05 12.24 6.47
N ARG A 57 6.75 11.43 5.67
CA ARG A 57 6.65 9.97 5.62
C ARG A 57 5.20 9.48 5.44
N ASP A 58 4.46 10.08 4.53
CA ASP A 58 3.06 9.79 4.20
C ASP A 58 2.90 8.74 3.09
N GLU A 59 4.00 8.21 2.55
CA GLU A 59 3.99 7.19 1.52
C GLU A 59 3.40 5.85 1.99
N VAL A 60 2.81 5.12 1.04
CA VAL A 60 2.53 3.69 1.19
C VAL A 60 3.50 2.91 0.31
N LEU A 61 4.29 2.03 0.93
CA LEU A 61 5.20 1.15 0.23
C LEU A 61 4.61 -0.25 0.20
N ALA A 62 4.73 -0.97 -0.91
CA ALA A 62 4.33 -2.37 -0.97
C ALA A 62 5.25 -3.20 -1.86
N GLU A 63 5.40 -4.48 -1.53
CA GLU A 63 6.23 -5.42 -2.28
C GLU A 63 5.53 -6.76 -2.43
N TRP A 64 5.59 -7.32 -3.65
CA TRP A 64 5.26 -8.71 -3.90
C TRP A 64 6.46 -9.61 -3.59
N GLY A 65 6.23 -10.64 -2.77
CA GLY A 65 7.23 -11.67 -2.52
C GLY A 65 6.63 -12.98 -1.99
N PRO A 66 7.41 -14.07 -2.02
CA PRO A 66 6.99 -15.35 -1.47
C PRO A 66 7.09 -15.34 0.06
N TYR A 67 6.03 -15.82 0.73
CA TYR A 67 5.99 -16.10 2.16
C TYR A 67 5.41 -17.49 2.39
N MET A 68 6.20 -18.39 2.97
CA MET A 68 5.81 -19.79 3.25
C MET A 68 5.16 -20.52 2.05
N GLY A 69 5.66 -20.26 0.82
CA GLY A 69 5.17 -20.91 -0.40
C GLY A 69 3.94 -20.26 -1.04
N VAL A 70 3.42 -19.17 -0.47
CA VAL A 70 2.33 -18.35 -1.04
C VAL A 70 2.89 -16.97 -1.39
N TYR A 71 2.41 -16.35 -2.47
CA TYR A 71 2.76 -14.97 -2.75
C TYR A 71 1.94 -14.01 -1.90
N VAL A 72 2.58 -13.00 -1.34
CA VAL A 72 1.94 -12.03 -0.45
C VAL A 72 2.32 -10.63 -0.91
N LEU A 73 1.35 -9.73 -0.93
CA LEU A 73 1.63 -8.30 -1.06
C LEU A 73 1.86 -7.75 0.34
N SER A 74 3.12 -7.44 0.65
CA SER A 74 3.52 -6.86 1.92
C SER A 74 3.57 -5.34 1.79
N ALA A 75 2.55 -4.67 2.28
CA ALA A 75 2.49 -3.22 2.38
C ALA A 75 3.01 -2.73 3.74
N GLN A 76 3.52 -1.51 3.78
CA GLN A 76 4.01 -0.88 5.00
C GLN A 76 3.76 0.63 4.96
N VAL A 77 3.48 1.18 6.15
CA VAL A 77 3.34 2.61 6.41
C VAL A 77 4.16 3.00 7.62
N TYR A 78 4.59 4.26 7.66
CA TYR A 78 5.47 4.77 8.70
C TYR A 78 4.72 5.66 9.70
N ILE A 79 4.61 5.18 10.93
CA ILE A 79 3.94 5.89 12.01
C ILE A 79 4.91 6.78 12.77
N SER A 80 5.98 6.20 13.33
CA SER A 80 7.06 6.96 13.99
C SER A 80 8.29 6.11 14.30
N GLY A 81 9.48 6.69 14.19
CA GLY A 81 10.77 6.15 14.63
C GLY A 81 11.28 6.79 15.93
N GLY A 82 10.47 7.63 16.60
CA GLY A 82 10.84 8.39 17.81
C GLY A 82 10.92 9.91 17.62
N GLU A 83 10.78 10.39 16.38
CA GLU A 83 10.68 11.81 16.05
C GLU A 83 9.32 12.44 16.41
N PHE A 84 8.29 11.61 16.61
CA PHE A 84 6.96 12.03 17.03
C PHE A 84 6.68 11.51 18.44
N ASP A 85 5.99 12.31 19.24
CA ASP A 85 5.47 11.84 20.51
C ASP A 85 4.34 10.81 20.32
N GLN A 86 3.89 10.21 21.43
CA GLN A 86 2.87 9.17 21.40
C GLN A 86 1.50 9.69 20.89
N ASN A 87 1.18 10.96 21.11
CA ASN A 87 -0.10 11.54 20.69
C ASN A 87 -0.11 11.79 19.18
N ILE A 88 0.96 12.35 18.63
CA ILE A 88 1.11 12.53 17.18
C ILE A 88 1.15 11.16 16.49
N SER A 89 1.88 10.19 17.05
CA SER A 89 1.93 8.82 16.53
C SER A 89 0.54 8.17 16.51
N LYS A 90 -0.29 8.41 17.53
CA LYS A 90 -1.68 7.95 17.57
C LYS A 90 -2.50 8.51 16.42
N VAL A 91 -2.41 9.82 16.19
CA VAL A 91 -3.15 10.50 15.12
C VAL A 91 -2.73 9.96 13.76
N ARG A 92 -1.42 9.84 13.51
CA ARG A 92 -0.88 9.26 12.27
C ARG A 92 -1.38 7.83 12.05
N TYR A 93 -1.31 6.99 13.07
CA TYR A 93 -1.83 5.62 13.01
C TYR A 93 -3.32 5.57 12.62
N LEU A 94 -4.15 6.41 13.24
CA LEU A 94 -5.59 6.47 12.94
C LEU A 94 -5.87 6.97 11.51
N ILE A 95 -5.10 7.93 11.02
CA ILE A 95 -5.20 8.42 9.63
C ILE A 95 -4.85 7.30 8.67
N PHE A 96 -3.69 6.66 8.81
CA PHE A 96 -3.31 5.55 7.93
C PHE A 96 -4.31 4.41 8.00
N LYS A 97 -4.78 4.03 9.19
CA LYS A 97 -5.77 2.96 9.34
C LYS A 97 -7.06 3.26 8.58
N LYS A 98 -7.45 4.53 8.47
CA LYS A 98 -8.63 4.99 7.74
C LYS A 98 -8.40 5.05 6.23
N GLU A 99 -7.21 5.45 5.78
CA GLU A 99 -6.93 5.74 4.36
C GLU A 99 -6.24 4.58 3.61
N ILE A 100 -5.73 3.57 4.31
CA ILE A 100 -4.97 2.47 3.67
C ILE A 100 -5.80 1.67 2.66
N ASP A 101 -7.11 1.55 2.87
CA ASP A 101 -7.98 0.88 1.90
C ASP A 101 -8.03 1.63 0.56
N PHE A 102 -8.05 2.97 0.63
CA PHE A 102 -8.01 3.83 -0.54
C PHE A 102 -6.64 3.75 -1.25
N ALA A 103 -5.54 3.71 -0.48
CA ALA A 103 -4.21 3.52 -1.03
C ALA A 103 -4.06 2.16 -1.74
N LEU A 104 -4.58 1.08 -1.14
CA LEU A 104 -4.56 -0.25 -1.74
C LEU A 104 -5.42 -0.30 -3.00
N GLU A 105 -6.60 0.33 -3.00
CA GLU A 105 -7.42 0.48 -4.20
C GLU A 105 -6.66 1.18 -5.33
N ALA A 106 -5.97 2.28 -5.04
CA ALA A 106 -5.15 3.00 -6.02
C ALA A 106 -4.01 2.14 -6.58
N ILE A 107 -3.29 1.38 -5.73
CA ILE A 107 -2.23 0.46 -6.17
C ILE A 107 -2.81 -0.63 -7.06
N MET A 108 -3.92 -1.28 -6.65
CA MET A 108 -4.51 -2.38 -7.40
C MET A 108 -5.03 -1.91 -8.76
N TYR A 109 -5.73 -0.77 -8.77
CA TYR A 109 -6.25 -0.18 -9.99
C TYR A 109 -5.13 0.28 -10.94
N GLY A 110 -4.10 0.93 -10.40
CA GLY A 110 -2.95 1.43 -11.15
C GLY A 110 -2.14 0.34 -11.83
N ASP A 111 -2.18 -0.89 -11.29
CA ASP A 111 -1.44 -2.03 -11.81
C ASP A 111 -2.33 -3.14 -12.40
N ARG A 112 -3.55 -2.81 -12.83
CA ARG A 112 -4.52 -3.78 -13.36
C ARG A 112 -4.02 -4.61 -14.55
N GLU A 113 -3.13 -4.08 -15.39
CA GLU A 113 -2.56 -4.83 -16.53
C GLU A 113 -1.63 -5.95 -16.04
N PHE A 114 -0.88 -5.72 -14.96
CA PHE A 114 -0.08 -6.75 -14.30
C PHE A 114 -0.97 -7.89 -13.78
N PHE A 115 -2.10 -7.58 -13.16
CA PHE A 115 -3.04 -8.60 -12.67
C PHE A 115 -3.73 -9.39 -13.79
N ARG A 116 -3.90 -8.81 -14.99
CA ARG A 116 -4.35 -9.57 -16.17
C ARG A 116 -3.31 -10.59 -16.61
N ASN A 117 -2.03 -10.29 -16.46
CA ASN A 117 -0.93 -11.21 -16.76
C ASN A 117 -0.70 -12.25 -15.64
N PHE A 118 -1.00 -11.88 -14.39
CA PHE A 118 -0.81 -12.71 -13.19
C PHE A 118 -2.11 -12.88 -12.38
N PRO A 119 -3.14 -13.52 -12.95
CA PRO A 119 -4.48 -13.56 -12.35
C PRO A 119 -4.54 -14.31 -11.02
N TRP A 120 -3.60 -15.21 -10.73
CA TRP A 120 -3.55 -15.92 -9.44
C TRP A 120 -3.16 -15.02 -8.27
N LEU A 121 -2.52 -13.87 -8.53
CA LEU A 121 -2.20 -12.89 -7.48
C LEU A 121 -3.45 -12.17 -6.98
N LEU A 122 -4.57 -12.22 -7.72
CA LEU A 122 -5.82 -11.59 -7.31
C LEU A 122 -6.39 -12.15 -6.00
N ASP A 123 -6.06 -13.40 -5.68
CA ASP A 123 -6.51 -14.09 -4.47
C ASP A 123 -5.37 -14.24 -3.43
N SER A 124 -4.22 -13.62 -3.69
CA SER A 124 -3.11 -13.56 -2.74
C SER A 124 -3.42 -12.58 -1.59
N PRO A 125 -2.99 -12.89 -0.35
CA PRO A 125 -3.23 -12.02 0.78
C PRO A 125 -2.42 -10.73 0.69
N ILE A 126 -3.00 -9.67 1.24
CA ILE A 126 -2.37 -8.38 1.46
C ILE A 126 -2.18 -8.20 2.96
N THR A 127 -0.96 -7.92 3.39
CA THR A 127 -0.65 -7.57 4.78
C THR A 127 -0.15 -6.14 4.85
N VAL A 128 -0.53 -5.38 5.87
CA VAL A 128 -0.06 -4.02 6.11
C VAL A 128 0.68 -3.97 7.44
N GLN A 129 1.95 -3.57 7.40
CA GLN A 129 2.77 -3.27 8.57
C GLN A 129 2.71 -1.78 8.91
N PHE A 130 2.15 -1.46 10.07
CA PHE A 130 2.25 -0.15 10.70
C PHE A 130 3.54 -0.13 11.51
N ASN A 131 4.52 0.68 11.10
CA ASN A 131 5.83 0.74 11.73
C ASN A 131 5.87 1.88 12.76
N SER A 132 6.04 1.55 14.03
CA SER A 132 6.12 2.51 15.13
C SER A 132 7.10 2.06 16.20
N VAL A 133 7.81 3.02 16.80
CA VAL A 133 8.54 2.80 18.07
C VAL A 133 7.59 2.51 19.24
N TYR A 134 6.34 2.94 19.16
CA TYR A 134 5.33 2.70 20.19
C TYR A 134 4.61 1.37 19.94
N PRO A 135 4.68 0.38 20.86
CA PRO A 135 4.10 -0.95 20.66
C PRO A 135 2.59 -0.95 20.34
N GLU A 136 1.85 0.04 20.84
CA GLU A 136 0.41 0.19 20.58
C GLU A 136 0.09 0.41 19.08
N TYR A 137 1.03 0.98 18.32
CA TYR A 137 0.88 1.30 16.89
C TYR A 137 1.77 0.46 15.98
N GLN A 138 2.63 -0.40 16.55
CA GLN A 138 3.37 -1.43 15.83
C GLN A 138 2.45 -2.62 15.56
N LYS A 139 1.85 -2.68 14.37
CA LYS A 139 0.82 -3.68 14.03
C LYS A 139 1.05 -4.29 12.65
N LEU A 140 0.87 -5.59 12.52
CA LEU A 140 0.76 -6.30 11.25
C LEU A 140 -0.68 -6.77 11.09
N LEU A 141 -1.36 -6.33 10.04
CA LEU A 141 -2.80 -6.59 9.85
C LEU A 141 -3.06 -7.15 8.45
N LEU A 142 -4.05 -8.05 8.34
CA LEU A 142 -4.54 -8.57 7.06
C LEU A 142 -5.56 -7.60 6.45
N TYR A 143 -5.37 -7.27 5.17
CA TYR A 143 -6.22 -6.33 4.42
C TYR A 143 -7.00 -6.98 3.27
N GLY A 144 -6.99 -8.32 3.20
CA GLY A 144 -7.77 -9.08 2.22
C GLY A 144 -6.96 -9.40 0.97
N THR A 145 -7.56 -9.27 -0.21
CA THR A 145 -6.92 -9.65 -1.49
C THR A 145 -7.13 -8.58 -2.57
N PRO A 146 -6.26 -8.51 -3.61
CA PRO A 146 -6.42 -7.54 -4.70
C PRO A 146 -7.80 -7.57 -5.37
N ARG A 147 -8.40 -8.76 -5.50
CA ARG A 147 -9.74 -8.94 -6.08
C ARG A 147 -10.81 -8.13 -5.34
N GLN A 148 -10.72 -8.05 -4.02
CA GLN A 148 -11.70 -7.31 -3.21
C GLN A 148 -11.65 -5.81 -3.48
N TYR A 149 -10.45 -5.26 -3.72
CA TYR A 149 -10.26 -3.85 -4.06
C TYR A 149 -10.71 -3.55 -5.49
N LEU A 150 -10.38 -4.42 -6.46
CA LEU A 150 -10.76 -4.22 -7.87
C LEU A 150 -12.27 -4.34 -8.13
N ASN A 151 -12.99 -5.10 -7.32
CA ASN A 151 -14.43 -5.31 -7.48
C ASN A 151 -15.30 -4.31 -6.69
N GLY A 152 -14.68 -3.37 -5.97
CA GLY A 152 -15.36 -2.54 -4.98
C GLY A 152 -15.65 -3.34 -3.72
N LYS A 153 -14.92 -3.07 -2.63
CA LYS A 153 -15.03 -3.80 -1.36
C LYS A 153 -16.50 -3.85 -0.90
N ASN A 154 -17.09 -5.04 -0.85
CA ASN A 154 -18.23 -5.29 0.03
C ASN A 154 -17.67 -5.24 1.46
N SER A 155 -17.99 -4.16 2.16
CA SER A 155 -17.51 -3.80 3.50
C SER A 155 -18.04 -4.74 4.58
N ASN A 156 -17.65 -6.02 4.53
CA ASN A 156 -17.85 -6.97 5.61
C ASN A 156 -16.61 -7.85 5.72
N HIS A 157 -15.54 -7.34 6.34
CA HIS A 157 -14.67 -8.20 7.14
C HIS A 157 -13.91 -7.41 8.20
N THR A 158 -14.50 -7.43 9.40
CA THR A 158 -13.74 -7.54 10.64
C THR A 158 -13.17 -8.96 10.67
N SER A 159 -11.85 -9.08 10.72
CA SER A 159 -11.12 -10.17 11.37
C SER A 159 -9.68 -9.68 11.54
N THR A 160 -9.47 -8.92 12.60
CA THR A 160 -8.14 -8.64 13.13
C THR A 160 -7.59 -9.98 13.61
N ILE A 161 -6.84 -10.67 12.76
CA ILE A 161 -5.90 -11.68 13.25
C ILE A 161 -4.63 -10.89 13.53
N GLU A 162 -4.45 -10.51 14.81
CA GLU A 162 -3.13 -10.17 15.30
C GLU A 162 -2.33 -11.47 15.31
N VAL A 163 -1.27 -11.55 14.50
CA VAL A 163 -0.29 -12.65 14.51
C VAL A 163 0.71 -12.38 15.62
#